data_AF-A0A0S7EPU9-F1
#
_entry.id   AF-A0A0S7EPU9-F1
#
_cell.length_a   1.000
_cell.length_b   1.000
_cell.length_c   1.000
_cell.angle_alpha   90.00
_cell.angle_beta   90.00
_cell.angle_gamma   90.00
#
_symmetry.space_group_name_H-M   'P 1'
#
loop_
_entity.id
_entity.type
_entity.pdbx_description
1 polymer ?
#
loop_
_entity_poly.entity_id
_entity_poly.type
_entity_poly.pdbx_seq_one_letter_code
_entity_poly.pdbx_strand_id
1 'polypeptide(L)'
;MHRGMATAPVERLAKERGESVISNMKYNYTIKPTAEGGVITRAHGFEQQHFSAFNVKDGKFKMEAMNNLMLLRIDNTARGRTHGPLVNKGNIIHKFEDVDINFPMMMQNLNNPVPKAIELVKRLSDLNRASIDNATTEDSMKLYHLLRVIPNEGLENMWKELAGNPTYRSWFLDSIVEIADVKVLNFIETRFKANDLTHFEALQTILMAFHHLQVTPQLLEITKVFLKLPFSKSDPYLWRTVVLSYGSLANKYCVYTMPCLVTAVQPLMEMATEALRSGNKEEMVIALKALGNAGHPGSMKTIMRFLPGVSVTPLDLPLRVQSAAVQAMRLMVTRDPHSVR
;
A
#
# COMPACT_ATOMS: atom_id res chain seq x y z
N MET A 1 2.85 0.15 -11.59
CA MET A 1 2.63 1.10 -10.46
C MET A 1 3.74 0.88 -9.46
N HIS A 2 4.50 1.91 -9.07
CA HIS A 2 5.59 1.74 -8.10
C HIS A 2 5.02 1.63 -6.69
N ARG A 3 5.34 0.55 -5.97
CA ARG A 3 4.96 0.35 -4.57
C ARG A 3 6.09 0.77 -3.64
N GLY A 4 5.75 1.06 -2.39
CA GLY A 4 6.73 1.47 -1.38
C GLY A 4 7.30 2.88 -1.56
N MET A 5 6.79 3.67 -2.51
CA MET A 5 7.34 5.00 -2.86
C MET A 5 6.53 6.16 -2.26
N ALA A 6 5.53 5.89 -1.41
CA ALA A 6 4.62 6.91 -0.89
C ALA A 6 5.33 8.04 -0.12
N THR A 7 6.47 7.74 0.51
CA THR A 7 7.27 8.69 1.27
C THR A 7 8.43 9.30 0.48
N ALA A 8 8.59 8.93 -0.80
CA ALA A 8 9.66 9.42 -1.67
C ALA A 8 9.19 10.65 -2.46
N PRO A 9 9.55 11.90 -2.06
CA PRO A 9 9.16 13.08 -2.80
C PRO A 9 9.85 13.10 -4.17
N VAL A 10 9.15 13.63 -5.17
CA VAL A 10 9.75 13.88 -6.48
C VAL A 10 10.62 15.13 -6.40
N GLU A 11 11.93 14.96 -6.55
CA GLU A 11 12.87 16.08 -6.62
C GLU A 11 13.14 16.50 -8.07
N ARG A 12 12.70 17.71 -8.44
CA ARG A 12 12.80 18.21 -9.82
C ARG A 12 14.25 18.35 -10.29
N LEU A 13 15.12 18.91 -9.45
CA LEU A 13 16.54 19.09 -9.77
C LEU A 13 17.26 17.75 -9.97
N ALA A 14 16.87 16.70 -9.24
CA ALA A 14 17.41 15.37 -9.44
C ALA A 14 16.96 14.78 -10.79
N LYS A 15 15.68 14.92 -11.14
CA LYS A 15 15.15 14.48 -12.45
C LYS A 15 15.80 15.18 -13.63
N GLU A 16 16.08 16.48 -13.52
CA GLU A 16 16.79 17.24 -14.57
C GLU A 16 18.22 16.73 -14.80
N ARG A 17 18.85 16.12 -13.79
CA ARG A 17 20.21 15.56 -13.89
C ARG A 17 20.25 14.15 -14.49
N GLY A 18 19.11 13.47 -14.58
CA GLY A 18 19.00 12.15 -15.18
C GLY A 18 17.79 11.36 -14.70
N GLU A 19 17.34 10.42 -15.54
CA GLU A 19 16.28 9.47 -15.20
C GLU A 19 16.89 8.09 -14.89
N SER A 20 16.38 7.42 -13.86
CA SER A 20 16.84 6.08 -13.47
C SER A 20 16.34 4.98 -14.41
N VAL A 21 15.27 5.24 -15.16
CA VAL A 21 14.70 4.30 -16.13
C VAL A 21 14.58 5.01 -17.47
N ILE A 22 15.15 4.44 -18.52
CA ILE A 22 15.06 4.94 -19.89
C ILE A 22 14.56 3.80 -20.76
N SER A 23 13.42 4.00 -21.42
CA SER A 23 12.79 3.01 -22.29
C SER A 23 12.66 3.55 -23.70
N ASN A 24 13.17 2.78 -24.66
CA ASN A 24 13.07 3.07 -26.09
C ASN A 24 12.31 1.94 -26.78
N MET A 25 11.33 2.30 -27.62
CA MET A 25 10.54 1.34 -28.38
C MET A 25 10.56 1.73 -29.86
N LYS A 26 10.73 0.75 -30.75
CA LYS A 26 10.72 0.90 -32.19
C LYS A 26 9.84 -0.18 -32.82
N TYR A 27 8.89 0.24 -33.64
CA TYR A 27 8.03 -0.66 -34.40
C TYR A 27 8.16 -0.38 -35.90
N ASN A 28 8.58 -1.38 -36.66
CA ASN A 28 8.67 -1.32 -38.11
C ASN A 28 7.56 -2.17 -38.72
N TYR A 29 6.82 -1.62 -39.67
CA TYR A 29 5.74 -2.32 -40.37
C TYR A 29 6.01 -2.33 -41.87
N THR A 30 5.78 -3.47 -42.51
CA THR A 30 5.63 -3.57 -43.97
C THR A 30 4.15 -3.74 -44.26
N ILE A 31 3.57 -2.78 -45.00
CA ILE A 31 2.14 -2.72 -45.27
C ILE A 31 1.93 -2.82 -46.78
N LYS A 32 1.08 -3.75 -47.20
CA LYS A 32 0.61 -3.86 -48.58
C LYS A 32 -0.74 -3.14 -48.71
N PRO A 33 -0.88 -2.14 -49.59
CA PRO A 33 -2.15 -1.46 -49.80
C PRO A 33 -3.15 -2.40 -50.50
N THR A 34 -4.42 -2.28 -50.11
CA THR A 34 -5.59 -2.99 -50.67
C THR A 34 -6.75 -2.02 -50.82
N ALA A 35 -7.81 -2.42 -51.51
CA ALA A 35 -9.01 -1.59 -51.67
C ALA A 35 -9.75 -1.33 -50.34
N GLU A 36 -9.58 -2.21 -49.35
CA GLU A 36 -10.20 -2.14 -48.02
C GLU A 36 -9.29 -1.46 -46.97
N GLY A 37 -8.07 -1.07 -47.34
CA GLY A 37 -7.11 -0.43 -46.44
C GLY A 37 -5.68 -0.93 -46.62
N GLY A 38 -4.94 -1.09 -45.52
CA GLY A 38 -3.57 -1.61 -45.53
C GLY A 38 -3.47 -2.94 -44.80
N VAL A 39 -2.85 -3.94 -45.42
CA VAL A 39 -2.58 -5.23 -44.78
C VAL A 39 -1.13 -5.25 -44.31
N ILE A 40 -0.92 -5.44 -43.01
CA ILE A 40 0.42 -5.64 -42.45
C ILE A 40 0.93 -7.01 -42.90
N THR A 41 1.98 -7.03 -43.72
CA THR A 41 2.63 -8.26 -44.19
C THR A 41 3.81 -8.65 -43.28
N ARG A 42 4.45 -7.67 -42.64
CA ARG A 42 5.47 -7.88 -41.60
C ARG A 42 5.36 -6.80 -40.53
N ALA A 43 5.59 -7.18 -39.28
CA ALA A 43 5.80 -6.25 -38.18
C ALA A 43 7.00 -6.72 -37.34
N HIS A 44 7.88 -5.79 -37.00
CA HIS A 44 9.02 -6.00 -36.12
C HIS A 44 8.95 -4.98 -34.99
N GLY A 45 8.77 -5.45 -33.75
CA GLY A 45 8.87 -4.65 -32.54
C GLY A 45 10.22 -4.88 -31.86
N PHE A 46 10.86 -3.80 -31.44
CA PHE A 46 12.05 -3.81 -30.60
C PHE A 46 11.86 -2.84 -29.46
N GLU A 47 12.03 -3.33 -28.24
CA GLU A 47 12.00 -2.55 -27.02
C GLU A 47 13.31 -2.75 -26.27
N GLN A 48 13.85 -1.64 -25.77
CA GLN A 48 15.04 -1.63 -24.94
C GLN A 48 14.77 -0.79 -23.69
N GLN A 49 14.90 -1.41 -22.52
CA GLN A 49 14.78 -0.73 -21.23
C GLN A 49 16.14 -0.74 -20.53
N HIS A 50 16.56 0.44 -20.07
CA HIS A 50 17.75 0.62 -19.25
C HIS A 50 17.34 1.05 -17.85
N PHE A 51 17.91 0.41 -16.84
CA PHE A 51 17.81 0.84 -15.46
C PHE A 51 19.19 1.17 -14.88
N SER A 52 19.26 2.30 -14.20
CA SER A 52 20.44 2.73 -13.47
C SER A 52 20.07 3.38 -12.14
N ALA A 53 20.58 2.81 -11.05
CA ALA A 53 20.44 3.38 -9.71
C ALA A 53 21.31 4.64 -9.51
N PHE A 54 22.36 4.81 -10.33
CA PHE A 54 23.29 5.94 -10.27
C PHE A 54 23.42 6.59 -11.65
N ASN A 55 23.86 7.85 -11.69
CA ASN A 55 24.12 8.55 -12.94
C ASN A 55 25.43 8.04 -13.58
N VAL A 56 25.37 6.84 -14.15
CA VAL A 56 26.45 6.19 -14.89
C VAL A 56 26.07 6.08 -16.35
N LYS A 57 27.03 6.34 -17.24
CA LYS A 57 26.85 6.13 -18.68
C LYS A 57 26.53 4.65 -18.96
N ASP A 58 25.62 4.41 -19.89
CA ASP A 58 25.11 3.10 -20.36
C ASP A 58 24.22 2.26 -19.44
N GLY A 59 23.91 2.73 -18.22
CA GLY A 59 23.06 2.00 -17.27
C GLY A 59 23.64 0.66 -16.82
N LYS A 60 23.20 0.13 -15.66
CA LYS A 60 23.72 -1.15 -15.16
C LYS A 60 22.92 -2.36 -15.62
N PHE A 61 21.63 -2.16 -15.88
CA PHE A 61 20.72 -3.22 -16.26
C PHE A 61 20.06 -2.88 -17.59
N LYS A 62 20.07 -3.84 -18.52
CA LYS A 62 19.48 -3.73 -19.85
C LYS A 62 18.52 -4.88 -20.05
N MET A 63 17.31 -4.57 -20.48
CA MET A 63 16.33 -5.55 -20.95
C MET A 63 16.02 -5.25 -22.41
N GLU A 64 16.00 -6.29 -23.24
CA GLU A 64 15.66 -6.21 -24.65
C GLU A 64 14.52 -7.18 -24.95
N ALA A 65 13.47 -6.67 -25.60
CA ALA A 65 12.36 -7.47 -26.07
C ALA A 65 12.19 -7.28 -27.58
N MET A 66 12.13 -8.41 -28.29
CA MET A 66 11.96 -8.46 -29.74
C MET A 66 10.70 -9.23 -30.08
N ASN A 67 9.93 -8.72 -31.05
CA ASN A 67 8.74 -9.41 -31.54
C ASN A 67 8.67 -9.35 -33.06
N ASN A 68 8.47 -10.50 -33.70
CA ASN A 68 8.49 -10.65 -35.15
C ASN A 68 7.21 -11.31 -35.63
N LEU A 69 6.42 -10.57 -36.40
CA LEU A 69 5.18 -11.04 -36.99
C LEU A 69 5.28 -11.02 -38.51
N MET A 70 4.96 -12.15 -39.15
CA MET A 70 4.95 -12.28 -40.61
C MET A 70 3.64 -12.89 -41.07
N LEU A 71 3.02 -12.26 -42.07
CA LEU A 71 1.85 -12.80 -42.75
C LEU A 71 2.29 -13.93 -43.68
N LEU A 72 1.86 -15.16 -43.36
CA LEU A 72 2.20 -16.34 -44.15
C LEU A 72 1.22 -16.59 -45.31
N ARG A 73 -0.08 -16.44 -45.03
CA ARG A 73 -1.16 -16.69 -45.99
C ARG A 73 -2.43 -15.96 -45.55
N ILE A 74 -3.25 -15.57 -46.53
CA ILE A 74 -4.62 -15.09 -46.33
C ILE A 74 -5.55 -16.16 -46.93
N ASP A 75 -6.42 -16.74 -46.12
CA ASP A 75 -7.40 -17.74 -46.55
C ASP A 75 -8.81 -17.13 -46.53
N ASN A 76 -9.56 -17.27 -47.63
CA ASN A 76 -10.96 -16.84 -47.70
C ASN A 76 -11.86 -17.91 -47.07
N THR A 77 -12.11 -17.81 -45.76
CA THR A 77 -13.06 -18.70 -45.09
C THR A 77 -14.50 -18.19 -45.28
N ALA A 78 -15.27 -18.83 -46.16
CA ALA A 78 -16.68 -18.51 -46.42
C ALA A 78 -17.65 -18.93 -45.30
N ARG A 79 -17.19 -19.62 -44.25
CA ARG A 79 -18.01 -19.99 -43.09
C ARG A 79 -17.74 -19.03 -41.95
N GLY A 80 -18.75 -18.23 -41.60
CA GLY A 80 -18.75 -17.48 -40.35
C GLY A 80 -18.49 -18.43 -39.19
N ARG A 81 -17.31 -18.30 -38.55
CA ARG A 81 -17.06 -18.99 -37.29
C ARG A 81 -18.09 -18.48 -36.29
N THR A 82 -18.94 -19.36 -35.78
CA THR A 82 -19.78 -19.08 -34.62
C THR A 82 -18.86 -18.93 -33.43
N HIS A 83 -18.43 -17.70 -33.17
CA HIS A 83 -17.76 -17.38 -31.92
C HIS A 83 -18.79 -17.53 -30.79
N GLY A 84 -18.38 -18.15 -29.69
CA GLY A 84 -19.15 -18.08 -28.46
C GLY A 84 -19.38 -16.63 -28.02
N PRO A 85 -20.16 -16.39 -26.96
CA PRO A 85 -20.46 -15.04 -26.50
C PRO A 85 -19.16 -14.22 -26.34
N LEU A 86 -19.08 -13.12 -27.08
CA LEU A 86 -17.92 -12.23 -27.06
C LEU A 86 -17.88 -11.51 -25.71
N VAL A 87 -16.88 -11.81 -24.90
CA VAL A 87 -16.66 -11.14 -23.61
C VAL A 87 -15.74 -9.96 -23.82
N ASN A 88 -16.18 -8.77 -23.40
CA ASN A 88 -15.34 -7.58 -23.40
C ASN A 88 -14.18 -7.74 -22.39
N LYS A 89 -12.93 -7.69 -22.86
CA LYS A 89 -11.71 -7.76 -22.04
C LYS A 89 -11.07 -6.39 -21.76
N GLY A 90 -11.63 -5.31 -22.28
CA GLY A 90 -11.14 -3.94 -22.14
C GLY A 90 -10.31 -3.47 -23.34
N ASN A 91 -9.37 -2.56 -23.07
CA ASN A 91 -8.54 -1.91 -24.09
C ASN A 91 -7.19 -2.62 -24.28
N ILE A 92 -6.40 -2.16 -25.26
CA ILE A 92 -5.08 -2.68 -25.60
C ILE A 92 -3.99 -2.37 -24.55
N ILE A 93 -4.30 -1.51 -23.57
CA ILE A 93 -3.35 -1.19 -22.50
C ILE A 93 -3.21 -2.44 -21.63
N HIS A 94 -1.97 -2.88 -21.44
CA HIS A 94 -1.69 -4.02 -20.59
C HIS A 94 -2.24 -3.78 -19.19
N LYS A 95 -3.13 -4.66 -18.76
CA LYS A 95 -3.66 -4.69 -17.40
C LYS A 95 -2.90 -5.77 -16.65
N PHE A 96 -2.19 -5.37 -15.61
CA PHE A 96 -1.61 -6.32 -14.67
C PHE A 96 -2.77 -7.13 -14.05
N GLU A 97 -2.67 -8.45 -14.06
CA GLU A 97 -3.46 -9.28 -13.13
C GLU A 97 -3.00 -8.99 -11.70
N ASP A 98 -3.69 -9.49 -10.66
CA ASP A 98 -3.23 -9.39 -9.27
C ASP A 98 -1.94 -10.22 -9.10
N VAL A 99 -0.80 -9.67 -9.54
CA VAL A 99 0.54 -10.29 -9.47
C VAL A 99 1.08 -10.30 -8.03
N ASP A 100 0.29 -9.83 -7.07
CA ASP A 100 0.68 -9.55 -5.69
C ASP A 100 1.06 -10.77 -4.88
N ILE A 101 0.55 -11.93 -5.31
CA ILE A 101 0.77 -13.18 -4.64
C ILE A 101 2.23 -13.66 -4.83
N ASN A 102 2.86 -13.35 -5.98
CA ASN A 102 4.19 -13.83 -6.32
C ASN A 102 5.22 -12.70 -6.19
N PHE A 103 6.15 -12.80 -5.23
CA PHE A 103 7.38 -12.02 -5.34
C PHE A 103 8.21 -12.58 -6.50
N PRO A 104 8.64 -11.74 -7.45
CA PRO A 104 9.40 -12.16 -8.63
C PRO A 104 10.81 -12.69 -8.32
N MET A 105 11.14 -12.89 -7.04
CA MET A 105 12.42 -13.41 -6.57
C MET A 105 12.41 -14.94 -6.36
N MET A 106 11.24 -15.57 -6.18
CA MET A 106 11.16 -17.01 -5.88
C MET A 106 9.92 -17.69 -6.47
N MET A 107 10.15 -18.83 -7.12
CA MET A 107 9.08 -19.77 -7.48
C MET A 107 8.90 -20.79 -6.36
N GLN A 108 7.68 -20.95 -5.86
CA GLN A 108 7.34 -21.98 -4.87
C GLN A 108 5.96 -22.58 -5.13
N ASN A 109 5.75 -23.79 -4.63
CA ASN A 109 4.46 -24.47 -4.73
C ASN A 109 3.50 -23.99 -3.63
N LEU A 110 2.45 -23.28 -4.06
CA LEU A 110 1.44 -22.68 -3.19
C LEU A 110 0.26 -23.61 -2.84
N ASN A 111 0.28 -24.88 -3.28
CA ASN A 111 -0.76 -25.85 -2.94
C ASN A 111 -0.70 -26.25 -1.46
N ASN A 112 -1.86 -26.50 -0.86
CA ASN A 112 -2.02 -26.82 0.57
C ASN A 112 -1.25 -25.84 1.47
N PRO A 113 -1.55 -24.52 1.40
CA PRO A 113 -0.67 -23.51 1.97
C PRO A 113 -0.71 -23.44 3.50
N VAL A 114 -1.83 -23.81 4.14
CA VAL A 114 -2.02 -23.68 5.60
C VAL A 114 -1.02 -24.55 6.40
N PRO A 115 -0.90 -25.87 6.18
CA PRO A 115 0.07 -26.69 6.91
C PRO A 115 1.52 -26.23 6.70
N LYS A 116 1.87 -25.86 5.46
CA LYS A 116 3.21 -25.35 5.12
C LYS A 116 3.54 -24.05 5.86
N ALA A 117 2.58 -23.13 5.93
CA ALA A 117 2.76 -21.87 6.63
C ALA A 117 2.93 -22.08 8.14
N ILE A 118 2.16 -22.98 8.75
CA ILE A 118 2.30 -23.36 10.16
C ILE A 118 3.69 -23.93 10.44
N GLU A 119 4.14 -24.87 9.60
CA GLU A 119 5.48 -25.47 9.74
C GLU A 119 6.57 -24.41 9.66
N LEU A 120 6.49 -23.50 8.69
CA LEU A 120 7.46 -22.41 8.54
C LEU A 120 7.44 -21.45 9.73
N VAL A 121 6.28 -21.06 10.26
CA VAL A 121 6.20 -20.21 11.46
C VAL A 121 6.91 -20.88 12.64
N LYS A 122 6.62 -22.16 12.91
CA LYS A 122 7.26 -22.91 14.00
C LYS A 122 8.77 -22.99 13.79
N ARG A 123 9.20 -23.42 12.60
CA ARG A 123 10.63 -23.54 12.26
C ARG A 123 11.38 -22.21 12.38
N LEU A 124 10.84 -21.13 11.81
CA LEU A 124 11.46 -19.80 11.87
C LEU A 124 11.59 -19.33 13.32
N SER A 125 10.55 -19.55 14.12
CA SER A 125 10.54 -19.16 15.53
C SER A 125 11.53 -19.94 16.40
N ASP A 126 11.74 -21.24 16.10
CA ASP A 126 12.68 -22.09 16.82
C ASP A 126 14.14 -21.76 16.44
N LEU A 127 14.41 -21.55 15.15
CA LEU A 127 15.76 -21.26 14.64
C LEU A 127 16.27 -19.87 15.05
N ASN A 128 15.38 -18.88 15.15
CA ASN A 128 15.75 -17.49 15.44
C ASN A 128 15.62 -17.12 16.93
N ARG A 129 15.55 -18.11 17.83
CA ARG A 129 15.31 -17.88 19.27
C ARG A 129 16.47 -17.17 19.99
N ALA A 130 17.71 -17.48 19.62
CA ALA A 130 18.92 -16.95 20.28
C ALA A 130 19.60 -15.85 19.45
N SER A 131 19.66 -16.03 18.13
CA SER A 131 20.25 -15.09 17.17
C SER A 131 19.56 -15.24 15.83
N ILE A 132 19.55 -14.18 15.03
CA ILE A 132 19.03 -14.24 13.67
C ILE A 132 19.89 -15.19 12.85
N ASP A 133 19.25 -16.20 12.27
CA ASP A 133 19.89 -17.11 11.32
C ASP A 133 19.64 -16.59 9.89
N ASN A 134 20.66 -15.94 9.32
CA ASN A 134 20.60 -15.39 7.97
C ASN A 134 20.27 -16.44 6.90
N ALA A 135 20.55 -17.74 7.15
CA ALA A 135 20.19 -18.81 6.22
C ALA A 135 18.67 -19.01 6.11
N THR A 136 17.87 -18.46 7.04
CA THR A 136 16.40 -18.59 7.07
C THR A 136 15.66 -17.45 6.38
N THR A 137 16.37 -16.45 5.84
CA THR A 137 15.75 -15.30 5.14
C THR A 137 14.83 -15.72 4.00
N GLU A 138 15.21 -16.78 3.28
CA GLU A 138 14.41 -17.36 2.21
C GLU A 138 13.09 -17.94 2.73
N ASP A 139 13.11 -18.58 3.89
CA ASP A 139 11.95 -19.20 4.52
C ASP A 139 10.92 -18.16 4.98
N SER A 140 11.37 -16.97 5.40
CA SER A 140 10.46 -15.83 5.68
C SER A 140 9.71 -15.39 4.42
N MET A 141 10.42 -15.23 3.29
CA MET A 141 9.76 -14.89 2.01
C MET A 141 8.81 -16.00 1.56
N LYS A 142 9.17 -17.27 1.80
CA LYS A 142 8.29 -18.39 1.49
C LYS A 142 6.99 -18.33 2.28
N LEU A 143 7.09 -18.08 3.58
CA LEU A 143 5.95 -17.88 4.47
C LEU A 143 5.04 -16.75 3.95
N TYR A 144 5.60 -15.62 3.53
CA TYR A 144 4.81 -14.49 3.05
C TYR A 144 3.98 -14.82 1.80
N HIS A 145 4.49 -15.57 0.80
CA HIS A 145 3.62 -15.97 -0.33
C HIS A 145 2.51 -16.92 0.12
N LEU A 146 2.82 -17.87 1.02
CA LEU A 146 1.82 -18.81 1.52
C LEU A 146 0.69 -18.06 2.22
N LEU A 147 1.03 -17.11 3.10
CA LEU A 147 0.04 -16.26 3.78
C LEU A 147 -0.83 -15.47 2.80
N ARG A 148 -0.28 -14.99 1.67
CA ARG A 148 -1.05 -14.25 0.65
C ARG A 148 -2.12 -15.08 -0.05
N VAL A 149 -1.90 -16.39 -0.24
CA VAL A 149 -2.91 -17.29 -0.86
C VAL A 149 -3.89 -17.89 0.15
N ILE A 150 -3.60 -17.83 1.44
CA ILE A 150 -4.45 -18.42 2.47
C ILE A 150 -5.74 -17.58 2.63
N PRO A 151 -6.94 -18.18 2.54
CA PRO A 151 -8.20 -17.47 2.79
C PRO A 151 -8.38 -17.18 4.29
N ASN A 152 -9.31 -16.27 4.63
CA ASN A 152 -9.58 -15.88 6.03
C ASN A 152 -9.78 -17.08 6.97
N GLU A 153 -10.54 -18.09 6.55
CA GLU A 153 -10.79 -19.30 7.36
C GLU A 153 -9.49 -20.08 7.65
N GLY A 154 -8.55 -20.10 6.69
CA GLY A 154 -7.23 -20.67 6.90
C GLY A 154 -6.40 -19.89 7.90
N LEU A 155 -6.46 -18.55 7.88
CA LEU A 155 -5.77 -17.70 8.87
C LEU A 155 -6.32 -17.92 10.28
N GLU A 156 -7.64 -18.09 10.42
CA GLU A 156 -8.27 -18.44 11.70
C GLU A 156 -7.86 -19.83 12.20
N ASN A 157 -7.71 -20.80 11.29
CA ASN A 157 -7.20 -22.13 11.65
C ASN A 157 -5.74 -22.07 12.11
N MET A 158 -4.90 -21.28 11.43
CA MET A 158 -3.53 -21.03 11.88
C MET A 158 -3.49 -20.37 13.27
N TRP A 159 -4.36 -19.39 13.52
CA TRP A 159 -4.45 -18.74 14.83
C TRP A 159 -4.76 -19.72 15.95
N LYS A 160 -5.77 -20.58 15.77
CA LYS A 160 -6.14 -21.60 16.77
C LYS A 160 -4.97 -22.52 17.12
N GLU A 161 -4.14 -22.86 16.14
CA GLU A 161 -2.99 -23.74 16.36
C GLU A 161 -1.79 -23.02 16.98
N LEU A 162 -1.50 -21.79 16.56
CA LEU A 162 -0.27 -21.07 16.93
C LEU A 162 -0.42 -20.20 18.18
N ALA A 163 -1.64 -19.74 18.50
CA ALA A 163 -1.88 -18.78 19.58
C ALA A 163 -1.56 -19.31 20.99
N GLY A 164 -1.57 -20.64 21.18
CA GLY A 164 -1.29 -21.26 22.47
C GLY A 164 0.19 -21.21 22.90
N ASN A 165 1.11 -20.98 21.95
CA ASN A 165 2.54 -20.84 22.24
C ASN A 165 2.95 -19.36 22.02
N PRO A 166 3.45 -18.65 23.04
CA PRO A 166 3.77 -17.22 22.93
C PRO A 166 4.77 -16.87 21.80
N THR A 167 5.77 -17.73 21.57
CA THR A 167 6.78 -17.51 20.53
C THR A 167 6.15 -17.67 19.14
N TYR A 168 5.39 -18.75 18.93
CA TYR A 168 4.74 -19.03 17.64
C TYR A 168 3.69 -17.97 17.31
N ARG A 169 2.95 -17.54 18.34
CA ARG A 169 1.97 -16.47 18.28
C ARG A 169 2.60 -15.14 17.83
N SER A 170 3.72 -14.71 18.45
CA SER A 170 4.41 -13.48 18.06
C SER A 170 4.86 -13.54 16.60
N TRP A 171 5.54 -14.63 16.21
CA TRP A 171 6.01 -14.82 14.83
C TRP A 171 4.87 -14.81 13.80
N PHE A 172 3.72 -15.37 14.16
CA PHE A 172 2.55 -15.33 13.30
C PHE A 172 1.99 -13.91 13.14
N LEU A 173 1.85 -13.16 14.24
CA LEU A 173 1.40 -11.76 14.20
C LEU A 173 2.38 -10.86 13.43
N ASP A 174 3.68 -11.08 13.57
CA ASP A 174 4.71 -10.34 12.84
C ASP A 174 4.71 -10.68 11.34
N SER A 175 4.30 -11.90 10.96
CA SER A 175 4.30 -12.34 9.56
C SER A 175 2.98 -12.04 8.83
N ILE A 176 1.85 -12.03 9.53
CA ILE A 176 0.53 -11.89 8.89
C ILE A 176 0.33 -10.51 8.22
N VAL A 177 1.06 -9.50 8.67
CA VAL A 177 1.02 -8.14 8.10
C VAL A 177 1.54 -8.09 6.65
N GLU A 178 2.34 -9.07 6.23
CA GLU A 178 2.88 -9.17 4.86
C GLU A 178 1.86 -9.61 3.81
N ILE A 179 0.67 -10.04 4.26
CA ILE A 179 -0.47 -10.27 3.37
C ILE A 179 -0.87 -8.95 2.70
N ALA A 180 -0.84 -7.83 3.44
CA ALA A 180 -1.05 -6.47 2.94
C ALA A 180 -2.36 -6.21 2.15
N ASP A 181 -3.41 -7.00 2.36
CA ASP A 181 -4.73 -6.87 1.72
C ASP A 181 -5.89 -6.83 2.74
N VAL A 182 -7.14 -7.02 2.29
CA VAL A 182 -8.32 -7.02 3.18
C VAL A 182 -8.28 -8.10 4.27
N LYS A 183 -7.62 -9.24 4.02
CA LYS A 183 -7.63 -10.40 4.94
C LYS A 183 -6.94 -10.07 6.26
N VAL A 184 -5.85 -9.30 6.23
CA VAL A 184 -5.17 -8.86 7.46
C VAL A 184 -6.07 -7.92 8.28
N LEU A 185 -6.84 -7.06 7.63
CA LEU A 185 -7.77 -6.16 8.33
C LEU A 185 -8.88 -6.95 9.02
N ASN A 186 -9.49 -7.92 8.31
CA ASN A 186 -10.52 -8.79 8.87
C ASN A 186 -10.00 -9.61 10.04
N PHE A 187 -8.78 -10.15 9.92
CA PHE A 187 -8.12 -10.89 11.00
C PHE A 187 -7.96 -9.99 12.23
N ILE A 188 -7.32 -8.83 12.10
CA ILE A 188 -7.06 -7.92 13.23
C ILE A 188 -8.38 -7.42 13.84
N GLU A 189 -9.37 -7.08 13.02
CA GLU A 189 -10.69 -6.66 13.51
C GLU A 189 -11.36 -7.75 14.34
N THR A 190 -11.27 -9.01 13.90
CA THR A 190 -11.81 -10.16 14.64
C THR A 190 -11.11 -10.31 16.00
N ARG A 191 -9.78 -10.20 16.04
CA ARG A 191 -9.03 -10.27 17.30
C ARG A 191 -9.33 -9.10 18.24
N PHE A 192 -9.48 -7.89 17.71
CA PHE A 192 -9.86 -6.70 18.49
C PHE A 192 -11.28 -6.84 19.06
N LYS A 193 -12.22 -7.44 18.33
CA LYS A 193 -13.58 -7.72 18.84
C LYS A 193 -13.58 -8.82 19.91
N ALA A 194 -12.72 -9.82 19.76
CA ALA A 194 -12.57 -10.91 20.73
C ALA A 194 -11.78 -10.50 21.99
N ASN A 195 -11.09 -9.36 21.97
CA ASN A 195 -10.16 -8.91 23.02
C ASN A 195 -9.11 -9.98 23.37
N ASP A 196 -8.66 -10.75 22.38
CA ASP A 196 -7.71 -11.85 22.59
C ASP A 196 -6.28 -11.52 22.14
N LEU A 197 -5.97 -10.23 21.94
CA LEU A 197 -4.61 -9.69 21.85
C LEU A 197 -4.27 -8.92 23.12
N THR A 198 -2.99 -8.91 23.48
CA THR A 198 -2.48 -7.89 24.41
C THR A 198 -2.45 -6.53 23.72
N HIS A 199 -2.46 -5.43 24.49
CA HIS A 199 -2.35 -4.08 23.93
C HIS A 199 -1.07 -3.88 23.12
N PHE A 200 0.04 -4.50 23.53
CA PHE A 200 1.32 -4.40 22.83
C PHE A 200 1.31 -5.16 21.49
N GLU A 201 0.81 -6.40 21.48
CA GLU A 201 0.62 -7.17 20.25
C GLU A 201 -0.29 -6.41 19.27
N ALA A 202 -1.40 -5.88 19.76
CA ALA A 202 -2.33 -5.10 18.96
C ALA A 202 -1.69 -3.83 18.38
N LEU A 203 -0.88 -3.14 19.19
CA LEU A 203 -0.16 -1.92 18.79
C LEU A 203 0.84 -2.20 17.67
N GLN A 204 1.67 -3.23 17.82
CA GLN A 204 2.66 -3.61 16.80
C GLN A 204 1.97 -4.09 15.52
N THR A 205 0.98 -4.98 15.66
CA THR A 205 0.28 -5.57 14.52
C THR A 205 -0.45 -4.50 13.70
N ILE A 206 -1.17 -3.57 14.34
CA ILE A 206 -1.90 -2.53 13.60
C ILE A 206 -0.96 -1.52 12.91
N LEU A 207 0.14 -1.15 13.57
CA LEU A 207 1.16 -0.26 13.01
C LEU A 207 1.72 -0.85 11.72
N MET A 208 2.17 -2.10 11.78
CA MET A 208 2.79 -2.78 10.64
C MET A 208 1.75 -3.11 9.56
N ALA A 209 0.56 -3.57 9.93
CA ALA A 209 -0.51 -3.83 8.98
C ALA A 209 -0.87 -2.58 8.18
N PHE A 210 -1.06 -1.42 8.82
CA PHE A 210 -1.38 -0.18 8.11
C PHE A 210 -0.19 0.32 7.29
N HIS A 211 1.05 0.14 7.76
CA HIS A 211 2.23 0.51 6.99
C HIS A 211 2.34 -0.31 5.69
N HIS A 212 2.10 -1.62 5.76
CA HIS A 212 2.26 -2.54 4.63
C HIS A 212 1.06 -2.54 3.69
N LEU A 213 -0.15 -2.28 4.21
CA LEU A 213 -1.42 -2.34 3.47
C LEU A 213 -1.36 -1.69 2.10
N GLN A 214 -1.75 -2.43 1.07
CA GLN A 214 -1.91 -1.91 -0.27
C GLN A 214 -3.23 -1.13 -0.40
N VAL A 215 -3.21 0.11 0.04
CA VAL A 215 -4.43 0.88 0.23
C VAL A 215 -5.16 1.19 -1.08
N THR A 216 -6.42 0.77 -1.14
CA THR A 216 -7.42 1.18 -2.14
C THR A 216 -8.49 2.05 -1.45
N PRO A 217 -9.37 2.75 -2.20
CA PRO A 217 -10.48 3.49 -1.60
C PRO A 217 -11.33 2.63 -0.66
N GLN A 218 -11.62 1.38 -1.07
CA GLN A 218 -12.42 0.44 -0.28
C GLN A 218 -11.70 0.04 1.01
N LEU A 219 -10.41 -0.27 0.93
CA LEU A 219 -9.64 -0.66 2.12
C LEU A 219 -9.48 0.50 3.10
N LEU A 220 -9.33 1.73 2.61
CA LEU A 220 -9.29 2.91 3.48
C LEU A 220 -10.60 3.12 4.25
N GLU A 221 -11.75 2.82 3.63
CA GLU A 221 -13.04 2.87 4.34
C GLU A 221 -13.12 1.79 5.42
N ILE A 222 -12.67 0.57 5.14
CA ILE A 222 -12.64 -0.53 6.12
C ILE A 222 -11.78 -0.14 7.33
N THR A 223 -10.61 0.47 7.13
CA THR A 223 -9.73 0.82 8.26
C THR A 223 -10.30 1.85 9.22
N LYS A 224 -11.34 2.60 8.83
CA LYS A 224 -12.03 3.54 9.74
C LYS A 224 -12.69 2.84 10.93
N VAL A 225 -12.99 1.53 10.83
CA VAL A 225 -13.56 0.77 11.94
C VAL A 225 -12.66 0.80 13.18
N PHE A 226 -11.34 0.75 13.00
CA PHE A 226 -10.36 0.76 14.11
C PHE A 226 -10.37 2.07 14.89
N LEU A 227 -10.81 3.19 14.31
CA LEU A 227 -10.99 4.46 15.03
C LEU A 227 -12.20 4.43 15.99
N LYS A 228 -13.08 3.42 15.86
CA LYS A 228 -14.34 3.30 16.60
C LYS A 228 -14.39 2.10 17.55
N LEU A 229 -13.53 1.10 17.36
CA LEU A 229 -13.51 -0.10 18.19
C LEU A 229 -13.20 0.24 19.67
N PRO A 230 -13.97 -0.29 20.64
CA PRO A 230 -13.70 -0.07 22.06
C PRO A 230 -12.29 -0.53 22.48
N PHE A 231 -11.84 -1.67 21.97
CA PHE A 231 -10.51 -2.21 22.28
C PHE A 231 -9.39 -1.24 21.88
N SER A 232 -9.52 -0.54 20.74
CA SER A 232 -8.57 0.48 20.30
C SER A 232 -8.44 1.64 21.29
N LYS A 233 -9.49 1.95 22.05
CA LYS A 233 -9.53 3.01 23.06
C LYS A 233 -9.26 2.50 24.49
N SER A 234 -9.08 1.19 24.65
CA SER A 234 -8.89 0.56 25.97
C SER A 234 -7.51 0.82 26.57
N ASP A 235 -6.52 1.19 25.75
CA ASP A 235 -5.19 1.61 26.17
C ASP A 235 -4.75 2.89 25.44
N PRO A 236 -4.18 3.89 26.15
CA PRO A 236 -3.75 5.14 25.52
C PRO A 236 -2.67 4.99 24.45
N TYR A 237 -1.75 4.03 24.58
CA TYR A 237 -0.68 3.83 23.59
C TYR A 237 -1.20 3.14 22.34
N LEU A 238 -2.10 2.17 22.49
CA LEU A 238 -2.82 1.55 21.38
C LEU A 238 -3.65 2.59 20.64
N TRP A 239 -4.42 3.43 21.34
CA TRP A 239 -5.23 4.48 20.73
C TRP A 239 -4.38 5.44 19.90
N ARG A 240 -3.29 5.95 20.48
CA ARG A 240 -2.33 6.83 19.78
C ARG A 240 -1.80 6.17 18.51
N THR A 241 -1.40 4.91 18.59
CA THR A 241 -0.85 4.18 17.45
C THR A 241 -1.88 3.97 16.35
N VAL A 242 -3.12 3.60 16.69
CA VAL A 242 -4.22 3.45 15.73
C VAL A 242 -4.46 4.76 14.97
N VAL A 243 -4.57 5.88 15.69
CA VAL A 243 -4.87 7.19 15.10
C VAL A 243 -3.72 7.72 14.23
N LEU A 244 -2.48 7.60 14.72
CA LEU A 244 -1.30 8.04 13.98
C LEU A 244 -1.04 7.17 12.73
N SER A 245 -1.24 5.85 12.84
CA SER A 245 -1.09 4.91 11.74
C SER A 245 -2.16 5.16 10.68
N TYR A 246 -3.40 5.47 11.08
CA TYR A 246 -4.46 5.85 10.14
C TYR A 246 -4.08 7.12 9.37
N GLY A 247 -3.52 8.14 10.04
CA GLY A 247 -3.01 9.33 9.38
C GLY A 247 -1.96 9.02 8.30
N SER A 248 -0.98 8.16 8.62
CA SER A 248 0.03 7.71 7.65
C SER A 248 -0.58 6.91 6.50
N LEU A 249 -1.57 6.07 6.76
CA LEU A 249 -2.30 5.32 5.74
C LEU A 249 -3.09 6.24 4.80
N ALA A 250 -3.75 7.27 5.33
CA ALA A 250 -4.43 8.28 4.53
C ALA A 250 -3.45 9.07 3.64
N ASN A 251 -2.24 9.35 4.14
CA ASN A 251 -1.19 9.94 3.31
C ASN A 251 -0.81 9.02 2.14
N LYS A 252 -0.54 7.73 2.43
CA LYS A 252 -0.21 6.69 1.44
C LYS A 252 -1.29 6.59 0.37
N TYR A 253 -2.56 6.60 0.79
CA TYR A 253 -3.71 6.63 -0.12
C TYR A 253 -3.70 7.84 -1.05
N CYS A 254 -3.51 9.04 -0.50
CA CYS A 254 -3.47 10.27 -1.29
C CYS A 254 -2.29 10.37 -2.26
N VAL A 255 -1.18 9.65 -2.02
CA VAL A 255 -0.07 9.60 -2.99
C VAL A 255 -0.41 8.72 -4.19
N TYR A 256 -1.13 7.63 -3.96
CA TYR A 256 -1.47 6.67 -5.02
C TYR A 256 -2.81 6.96 -5.72
N THR A 257 -3.67 7.80 -5.13
CA THR A 257 -5.01 8.11 -5.66
C THR A 257 -5.18 9.60 -5.89
N MET A 258 -5.42 10.00 -7.16
CA MET A 258 -5.65 11.38 -7.57
C MET A 258 -6.98 11.50 -8.33
N PRO A 259 -7.89 12.43 -7.95
CA PRO A 259 -7.77 13.36 -6.83
C PRO A 259 -7.88 12.66 -5.46
N CYS A 260 -7.11 13.09 -4.47
CA CYS A 260 -7.33 12.62 -3.10
C CYS A 260 -8.59 13.27 -2.51
N LEU A 261 -9.53 12.44 -2.05
CA LEU A 261 -10.78 12.91 -1.47
C LEU A 261 -10.61 13.27 0.00
N VAL A 262 -11.23 14.38 0.42
CA VAL A 262 -11.23 14.85 1.82
C VAL A 262 -11.83 13.83 2.79
N THR A 263 -12.68 12.92 2.31
CA THR A 263 -13.25 11.81 3.07
C THR A 263 -12.20 10.90 3.70
N ALA A 264 -10.98 10.88 3.15
CA ALA A 264 -9.84 10.16 3.72
C ALA A 264 -9.37 10.70 5.07
N VAL A 265 -9.53 12.01 5.31
CA VAL A 265 -9.10 12.67 6.56
C VAL A 265 -10.26 13.17 7.41
N GLN A 266 -11.49 13.03 6.92
CA GLN A 266 -12.70 13.43 7.61
C GLN A 266 -12.79 12.90 9.06
N PRO A 267 -12.52 11.61 9.36
CA PRO A 267 -12.56 11.11 10.74
C PRO A 267 -11.58 11.82 11.69
N LEU A 268 -10.41 12.23 11.16
CA LEU A 268 -9.39 12.93 11.93
C LEU A 268 -9.76 14.41 12.16
N MET A 269 -10.42 15.05 11.18
CA MET A 269 -10.94 16.42 11.32
C MET A 269 -12.08 16.50 12.33
N GLU A 270 -12.97 15.51 12.33
CA GLU A 270 -14.05 15.36 13.31
C GLU A 270 -13.47 15.15 14.71
N MET A 271 -12.48 14.26 14.85
CA MET A 271 -11.76 14.05 16.10
C MET A 271 -11.12 15.34 16.64
N ALA A 272 -10.43 16.10 15.79
CA ALA A 272 -9.85 17.39 16.20
C ALA A 272 -10.93 18.38 16.65
N THR A 273 -12.03 18.49 15.91
CA THR A 273 -13.13 19.41 16.24
C THR A 273 -13.80 19.03 17.57
N GLU A 274 -14.01 17.73 17.80
CA GLU A 274 -14.59 17.23 19.05
C GLU A 274 -13.63 17.39 20.24
N ALA A 275 -12.34 17.15 20.04
CA ALA A 275 -11.32 17.42 21.06
C ALA A 275 -11.27 18.91 21.44
N LEU A 276 -11.42 19.79 20.45
CA LEU A 276 -11.52 21.24 20.67
C LEU A 276 -12.76 21.60 21.51
N ARG A 277 -13.92 21.04 21.14
CA ARG A 277 -15.21 21.27 21.82
C ARG A 277 -15.21 20.76 23.27
N SER A 278 -14.60 19.60 23.50
CA SER A 278 -14.53 18.96 24.83
C SER A 278 -13.39 19.49 25.71
N GLY A 279 -12.49 20.32 25.18
CA GLY A 279 -11.32 20.80 25.90
C GLY A 279 -10.25 19.72 26.17
N ASN A 280 -10.33 18.56 25.50
CA ASN A 280 -9.39 17.47 25.70
C ASN A 280 -8.05 17.72 24.97
N LYS A 281 -7.10 18.31 25.70
CA LYS A 281 -5.78 18.72 25.19
C LYS A 281 -4.96 17.57 24.59
N GLU A 282 -5.02 16.38 25.18
CA GLU A 282 -4.25 15.23 24.65
C GLU A 282 -4.83 14.77 23.32
N GLU A 283 -6.16 14.70 23.17
CA GLU A 283 -6.77 14.33 21.90
C GLU A 283 -6.61 15.40 20.83
N MET A 284 -6.56 16.68 21.21
CA MET A 284 -6.18 17.74 20.26
C MET A 284 -4.80 17.45 19.67
N VAL A 285 -3.81 17.13 20.52
CA VAL A 285 -2.43 16.85 20.06
C VAL A 285 -2.39 15.60 19.19
N ILE A 286 -3.09 14.52 19.56
CA ILE A 286 -3.12 13.28 18.79
C ILE A 286 -3.78 13.49 17.41
N ALA A 287 -4.94 14.15 17.37
CA ALA A 287 -5.65 14.44 16.13
C ALA A 287 -4.81 15.35 15.20
N LEU A 288 -4.18 16.39 15.74
CA LEU A 288 -3.31 17.29 14.97
C LEU A 288 -2.09 16.54 14.39
N LYS A 289 -1.45 15.67 15.17
CA LYS A 289 -0.34 14.83 14.68
C LYS A 289 -0.79 13.88 13.58
N ALA A 290 -1.96 13.25 13.71
CA ALA A 290 -2.49 12.36 12.68
C ALA A 290 -2.90 13.10 11.40
N LEU A 291 -3.50 14.29 11.52
CA LEU A 291 -3.75 15.19 10.37
C LEU A 291 -2.44 15.60 9.71
N GLY A 292 -1.40 15.84 10.52
CA GLY A 292 -0.04 16.10 10.07
C GLY A 292 0.54 14.95 9.26
N ASN A 293 0.46 13.71 9.78
CA ASN A 293 0.86 12.51 9.04
C ASN A 293 0.10 12.38 7.72
N ALA A 294 -1.22 12.63 7.72
CA ALA A 294 -2.05 12.57 6.52
C ALA A 294 -1.65 13.60 5.46
N GLY A 295 -1.32 14.83 5.90
CA GLY A 295 -0.84 15.91 5.02
C GLY A 295 -1.84 16.27 3.92
N HIS A 296 -3.14 16.19 4.17
CA HIS A 296 -4.19 16.48 3.18
C HIS A 296 -4.56 17.97 3.21
N PRO A 297 -4.48 18.73 2.10
CA PRO A 297 -4.77 20.18 2.10
C PRO A 297 -6.16 20.56 2.64
N GLY A 298 -7.17 19.71 2.41
CA GLY A 298 -8.53 19.88 2.93
C GLY A 298 -8.65 19.98 4.46
N SER A 299 -7.64 19.57 5.25
CA SER A 299 -7.67 19.74 6.71
C SER A 299 -7.06 21.05 7.21
N MET A 300 -6.55 21.91 6.32
CA MET A 300 -5.94 23.21 6.66
C MET A 300 -6.86 24.08 7.53
N LYS A 301 -8.11 24.27 7.11
CA LYS A 301 -9.09 25.08 7.87
C LYS A 301 -9.32 24.55 9.28
N THR A 302 -9.26 23.24 9.47
CA THR A 302 -9.39 22.61 10.80
C THR A 302 -8.17 22.90 11.66
N ILE A 303 -6.95 22.76 11.10
CA ILE A 303 -5.69 23.03 11.81
C ILE A 303 -5.56 24.50 12.20
N MET A 304 -5.96 25.44 11.33
CA MET A 304 -5.89 26.87 11.60
C MET A 304 -6.63 27.31 12.87
N ARG A 305 -7.66 26.56 13.30
CA ARG A 305 -8.39 26.83 14.55
C ARG A 305 -7.54 26.65 15.81
N PHE A 306 -6.41 25.95 15.70
CA PHE A 306 -5.49 25.66 16.80
C PHE A 306 -4.25 26.57 16.80
N LEU A 307 -4.14 27.47 15.81
CA LEU A 307 -3.02 28.40 15.70
C LEU A 307 -3.28 29.69 16.49
N PRO A 308 -2.25 30.29 17.10
CA PRO A 308 -2.38 31.57 17.79
C PRO A 308 -2.76 32.68 16.80
N GLY A 309 -3.72 33.54 17.16
CA GLY A 309 -4.05 34.75 16.41
C GLY A 309 -4.85 34.57 15.11
N VAL A 310 -5.24 33.33 14.76
CA VAL A 310 -5.95 33.02 13.51
C VAL A 310 -7.45 32.73 13.74
N SER A 311 -7.85 32.23 14.92
CA SER A 311 -9.25 31.94 15.20
C SER A 311 -10.05 33.20 15.55
N VAL A 312 -11.29 33.28 15.04
CA VAL A 312 -12.25 34.37 15.33
C VAL A 312 -12.56 34.48 16.82
N THR A 313 -12.47 33.36 17.55
CA THR A 313 -12.48 33.27 19.01
C THR A 313 -11.13 32.77 19.50
N PRO A 314 -10.24 33.65 20.00
CA PRO A 314 -8.95 33.25 20.52
C PRO A 314 -9.16 32.34 21.74
N LEU A 315 -8.97 31.03 21.55
CA LEU A 315 -8.85 30.10 22.65
C LEU A 315 -7.40 30.16 23.13
N ASP A 316 -7.21 30.39 24.43
CA ASP A 316 -5.90 30.28 25.07
C ASP A 316 -5.48 28.81 25.14
N LEU A 317 -5.05 28.28 23.99
CA LEU A 317 -4.62 26.90 23.84
C LEU A 317 -3.19 26.75 24.35
N PRO A 318 -2.87 25.66 25.06
CA PRO A 318 -1.50 25.40 25.52
C PRO A 318 -0.50 25.41 24.36
N LEU A 319 0.71 25.90 24.61
CA LEU A 319 1.81 25.92 23.62
C LEU A 319 2.06 24.55 22.95
N ARG A 320 1.86 23.44 23.67
CA ARG A 320 1.98 22.09 23.12
C ARG A 320 0.96 21.81 22.01
N VAL A 321 -0.28 22.30 22.14
CA VAL A 321 -1.34 22.16 21.13
C VAL A 321 -1.02 23.05 19.92
N GLN A 322 -0.65 24.31 20.16
CA GLN A 322 -0.28 25.25 19.10
C GLN A 322 0.94 24.75 18.29
N SER A 323 1.97 24.22 18.97
CA SER A 323 3.15 23.63 18.33
C SER A 323 2.78 22.41 17.47
N ALA A 324 1.88 21.54 17.96
CA ALA A 324 1.39 20.41 17.19
C ALA A 324 0.64 20.87 15.92
N ALA A 325 -0.14 21.94 16.00
CA ALA A 325 -0.85 22.52 14.86
C ALA A 325 0.12 23.08 13.80
N VAL A 326 1.15 23.81 14.23
CA VAL A 326 2.21 24.29 13.32
C VAL A 326 2.91 23.12 12.62
N GLN A 327 3.29 22.08 13.38
CA GLN A 327 3.98 20.91 12.84
C GLN A 327 3.09 20.09 11.88
N ALA A 328 1.77 20.09 12.07
CA ALA A 328 0.84 19.38 11.20
C ALA A 328 0.83 19.91 9.75
N MET A 329 1.28 21.14 9.51
CA MET A 329 1.33 21.70 8.16
C MET A 329 2.54 21.23 7.33
N ARG A 330 3.55 20.59 7.94
CA ARG A 330 4.82 20.24 7.27
C ARG A 330 4.65 19.39 6.02
N LEU A 331 3.83 18.34 6.08
CA LEU A 331 3.56 17.48 4.92
C LEU A 331 2.54 18.09 3.94
N MET A 332 1.78 19.10 4.34
CA MET A 332 0.87 19.79 3.43
C MET A 332 1.63 20.67 2.44
N VAL A 333 2.75 21.28 2.88
CA VAL A 333 3.62 22.11 2.03
C VAL A 333 4.08 21.38 0.77
N THR A 334 4.28 20.06 0.83
CA THR A 334 4.72 19.27 -0.33
C THR A 334 3.63 19.13 -1.40
N ARG A 335 2.36 19.26 -1.03
CA ARG A 335 1.20 19.16 -1.93
C ARG A 335 0.62 20.52 -2.32
N ASP A 336 0.56 21.44 -1.37
CA ASP A 336 0.02 22.78 -1.54
C ASP A 336 0.86 23.82 -0.76
N PRO A 337 2.04 24.20 -1.30
CA PRO A 337 2.92 25.15 -0.63
C PRO A 337 2.34 26.56 -0.54
N HIS A 338 1.39 26.91 -1.41
CA HIS A 338 0.82 28.26 -1.45
C HIS A 338 -0.16 28.49 -0.32
N SER A 339 -1.00 27.50 0.01
CA SER A 339 -1.95 27.63 1.12
C SER A 339 -1.29 27.59 2.51
N VAL A 340 -0.02 27.16 2.61
CA VAL A 340 0.71 27.09 3.89
C VAL A 340 1.58 28.34 4.14
N ARG A 341 2.00 29.05 3.08
CA ARG A 341 2.82 30.27 3.18
C ARG A 341 2.00 31.44 3.67
#